data_AF-A0A1V1P0X3-F1
#
_entry.id   AF-A0A1V1P0X3-F1
#
_cell.length_a   1.000
_cell.length_b   1.000
_cell.length_c   1.000
_cell.angle_alpha   90.00
_cell.angle_beta   90.00
_cell.angle_gamma   90.00
#
_symmetry.space_group_name_H-M   'P 1'
#
loop_
_entity.id
_entity.type
_entity.pdbx_description
1 polymer ?
#
loop_
_entity_poly.entity_id
_entity_poly.type
_entity_poly.pdbx_seq_one_letter_code
_entity_poly.pdbx_strand_id
1 'polypeptide(L)'
;MLKQKADQLRKEVGSPATALGIDDAIKEIKEINRALNKLETEFSAEITRQVKPVRQFYVSKMNKVYNIGIHPKSMYETDSDYKKRVAQFDSQISKIKSKIKSEMNLKISDIRQKIDYELRQQRKPLLNQRAEITKQVFPIGIGNVSFKLGFYNAEKQQFDVSFEIKEKKHTVDASAFLPIPKKKAAQYGKHQELLVPDVNLQLNDEGEFISGWFSFSGPEREEYVCKSIILGAKGIHLHQGFIVFDNQTVLDKQTGLMWASQDNGRDIYWYDAKDYCENYRIGGYTDWRLPSMSELGKLYSAGYKDFIKLTNCCVWSEKTSDSSASFFGFNGGHWCSATQSNTRNLRALPVRGGNYKLFNNFD
;
A
#
# COMPACT_ATOMS: atom_id res chain seq x y z
N MET A 1 -34.09 -8.82 -2.12
CA MET A 1 -33.62 -8.20 -0.85
C MET A 1 -32.31 -7.44 -1.02
N LEU A 2 -31.21 -8.07 -1.46
CA LEU A 2 -29.90 -7.39 -1.60
C LEU A 2 -29.91 -6.20 -2.57
N LYS A 3 -30.56 -6.34 -3.73
CA LYS A 3 -30.78 -5.23 -4.67
C LYS A 3 -31.48 -4.03 -4.03
N GLN A 4 -32.56 -4.24 -3.28
CA GLN A 4 -33.30 -3.16 -2.60
C GLN A 4 -32.45 -2.46 -1.53
N LYS A 5 -31.63 -3.22 -0.78
CA LYS A 5 -30.68 -2.64 0.18
C LYS A 5 -29.59 -1.83 -0.50
N ALA A 6 -29.05 -2.32 -1.62
CA ALA A 6 -28.09 -1.57 -2.42
C ALA A 6 -28.69 -0.26 -2.95
N ASP A 7 -29.95 -0.30 -3.41
CA ASP A 7 -30.67 0.90 -3.86
C ASP A 7 -30.93 1.89 -2.70
N GLN A 8 -31.19 1.40 -1.48
CA GLN A 8 -31.30 2.23 -0.29
C GLN A 8 -29.96 2.90 0.05
N LEU A 9 -28.85 2.14 0.07
CA LEU A 9 -27.52 2.68 0.36
C LEU A 9 -27.12 3.76 -0.66
N ARG A 10 -27.48 3.61 -1.93
CA ARG A 10 -27.27 4.65 -2.94
C ARG A 10 -28.06 5.92 -2.65
N LYS A 11 -29.31 5.79 -2.21
CA LYS A 11 -30.12 6.96 -1.81
C LYS A 11 -29.53 7.68 -0.61
N GLU A 12 -28.92 6.94 0.32
CA GLU A 12 -28.23 7.49 1.49
C GLU A 12 -26.93 8.22 1.12
N VAL A 13 -26.16 7.69 0.15
CA VAL A 13 -24.97 8.36 -0.41
C VAL A 13 -25.35 9.63 -1.19
N GLY A 14 -26.55 9.67 -1.78
CA GLY A 14 -27.03 10.82 -2.55
C GLY A 14 -26.50 10.87 -3.98
N SER A 15 -26.84 11.93 -4.70
CA SER A 15 -26.34 12.21 -6.07
C SER A 15 -24.87 12.64 -6.05
N PRO A 16 -24.13 12.51 -7.16
CA PRO A 16 -22.76 13.03 -7.26
C PRO A 16 -22.73 14.49 -6.80
N ALA A 17 -21.79 14.89 -5.94
CA ALA A 17 -21.59 16.31 -5.67
C ALA A 17 -21.03 16.98 -6.93
N THR A 18 -21.93 17.33 -7.84
CA THR A 18 -21.68 18.36 -8.84
C THR A 18 -21.50 19.67 -8.08
N ALA A 19 -20.24 20.10 -7.94
CA ALA A 19 -19.81 21.42 -7.46
C ALA A 19 -19.98 21.72 -5.96
N LEU A 20 -19.30 20.98 -5.10
CA LEU A 20 -19.04 21.38 -3.71
C LEU A 20 -17.54 21.26 -3.38
N GLY A 21 -17.06 22.09 -2.46
CA GLY A 21 -15.64 22.27 -2.18
C GLY A 21 -14.93 20.99 -1.69
N ILE A 22 -13.61 21.05 -1.56
CA ILE A 22 -12.75 19.89 -1.28
C ILE A 22 -13.21 19.04 -0.06
N ASP A 23 -13.75 19.68 0.98
CA ASP A 23 -14.26 19.01 2.19
C ASP A 23 -15.45 18.09 1.89
N ASP A 24 -16.36 18.53 1.03
CA ASP A 24 -17.56 17.78 0.66
C ASP A 24 -17.18 16.59 -0.23
N ALA A 25 -16.21 16.78 -1.14
CA ALA A 25 -15.63 15.70 -1.93
C ALA A 25 -14.97 14.62 -1.05
N ILE A 26 -14.18 15.01 -0.04
CA ILE A 26 -13.58 14.07 0.93
C ILE A 26 -14.67 13.31 1.69
N LYS A 27 -15.72 14.01 2.14
CA LYS A 27 -16.83 13.40 2.86
C LYS A 27 -17.56 12.38 2.00
N GLU A 28 -17.85 12.72 0.75
CA GLU A 28 -18.55 11.84 -0.20
C GLU A 28 -17.72 10.59 -0.51
N ILE A 29 -16.41 10.71 -0.77
CA ILE A 29 -15.53 9.55 -0.96
C ILE A 29 -15.59 8.61 0.25
N LYS A 30 -15.55 9.16 1.47
CA LYS A 30 -15.66 8.37 2.70
C LYS A 30 -17.02 7.66 2.83
N GLU A 31 -18.11 8.32 2.46
CA GLU A 31 -19.45 7.73 2.47
C GLU A 31 -19.60 6.62 1.42
N ILE A 32 -19.09 6.82 0.21
CA ILE A 32 -19.02 5.81 -0.85
C ILE A 32 -18.23 4.59 -0.37
N ASN A 33 -17.04 4.79 0.22
CA ASN A 33 -16.21 3.70 0.71
C ASN A 33 -16.90 2.89 1.82
N ARG A 34 -17.61 3.57 2.74
CA ARG A 34 -18.44 2.87 3.75
C ARG A 34 -19.55 2.04 3.11
N ALA A 35 -20.25 2.59 2.11
CA ALA A 35 -21.32 1.88 1.41
C ALA A 35 -20.78 0.65 0.66
N LEU A 36 -19.63 0.78 -0.03
CA LEU A 36 -18.95 -0.32 -0.69
C LEU A 36 -18.57 -1.44 0.29
N ASN A 37 -17.94 -1.10 1.41
CA ASN A 37 -17.56 -2.08 2.44
C ASN A 37 -18.77 -2.81 3.04
N LYS A 38 -19.88 -2.07 3.26
CA LYS A 38 -21.13 -2.67 3.74
C LYS A 38 -21.71 -3.66 2.72
N LEU A 39 -21.72 -3.30 1.44
CA LEU A 39 -22.15 -4.20 0.36
C LEU A 39 -21.30 -5.47 0.31
N GLU A 40 -19.97 -5.34 0.35
CA GLU A 40 -19.05 -6.50 0.34
C GLU A 40 -19.31 -7.43 1.54
N THR A 41 -19.54 -6.87 2.72
CA THR A 41 -19.87 -7.63 3.93
C THR A 41 -21.19 -8.39 3.80
N GLU A 42 -22.25 -7.72 3.32
CA GLU A 42 -23.57 -8.33 3.15
C GLU A 42 -23.55 -9.45 2.08
N PHE A 43 -22.87 -9.22 0.96
CA PHE A 43 -22.74 -10.23 -0.10
C PHE A 43 -21.87 -11.42 0.35
N SER A 44 -20.82 -11.19 1.12
CA SER A 44 -20.01 -12.27 1.72
C SER A 44 -20.81 -13.13 2.70
N ALA A 45 -21.66 -12.50 3.51
CA ALA A 45 -22.61 -13.20 4.38
C ALA A 45 -23.61 -14.03 3.58
N GLU A 46 -24.11 -13.50 2.45
CA GLU A 46 -25.01 -14.22 1.56
C GLU A 46 -24.34 -15.44 0.89
N ILE A 47 -23.09 -15.32 0.42
CA ILE A 47 -22.31 -16.46 -0.09
C ILE A 47 -22.24 -17.54 0.99
N THR A 48 -21.90 -17.16 2.22
CA THR A 48 -21.80 -18.11 3.34
C THR A 48 -23.14 -18.79 3.62
N ARG A 49 -24.24 -18.03 3.62
CA ARG A 49 -25.60 -18.51 3.83
C ARG A 49 -26.01 -19.56 2.80
N GLN A 50 -25.70 -19.34 1.52
CA GLN A 50 -26.05 -20.26 0.43
C GLN A 50 -25.10 -21.46 0.31
N VAL A 51 -23.80 -21.26 0.55
CA VAL A 51 -22.78 -22.32 0.43
C VAL A 51 -22.86 -23.33 1.57
N LYS A 52 -23.18 -22.89 2.80
CA LYS A 52 -23.23 -23.75 4.00
C LYS A 52 -24.11 -25.01 3.83
N PRO A 53 -25.40 -24.92 3.43
CA PRO A 53 -26.24 -26.11 3.27
C PRO A 53 -25.75 -27.04 2.15
N VAL A 54 -25.23 -26.49 1.04
CA VAL A 54 -24.64 -27.28 -0.04
C VAL A 54 -23.46 -28.09 0.49
N ARG A 55 -22.54 -27.43 1.21
CA ARG A 55 -21.38 -28.10 1.79
C ARG A 55 -21.80 -29.20 2.76
N GLN A 56 -22.75 -28.94 3.65
CA GLN A 56 -23.27 -29.92 4.61
C GLN A 56 -23.86 -31.15 3.91
N PHE A 57 -24.64 -30.95 2.85
CA PHE A 57 -25.20 -32.04 2.05
C PHE A 57 -24.11 -32.94 1.44
N TYR A 58 -23.11 -32.34 0.78
CA TYR A 58 -22.03 -33.10 0.13
C TYR A 58 -21.06 -33.76 1.13
N VAL A 59 -20.80 -33.12 2.27
CA VAL A 59 -20.03 -33.73 3.37
C VAL A 59 -20.76 -34.95 3.93
N SER A 60 -22.07 -34.84 4.18
CA SER A 60 -22.88 -36.00 4.60
C SER A 60 -22.83 -37.14 3.58
N LYS A 61 -22.92 -36.81 2.28
CA LYS A 61 -22.78 -37.79 1.19
C LYS A 61 -21.40 -38.47 1.20
N MET A 62 -20.32 -37.72 1.42
CA MET A 62 -18.97 -38.27 1.54
C MET A 62 -18.80 -39.17 2.77
N ASN A 63 -19.36 -38.79 3.92
CA ASN A 63 -19.29 -39.59 5.15
C ASN A 63 -19.92 -40.98 4.98
N LYS A 64 -21.02 -41.08 4.23
CA LYS A 64 -21.63 -42.38 3.87
C LYS A 64 -20.66 -43.27 3.08
N VAL A 65 -19.82 -42.69 2.22
CA VAL A 65 -18.79 -43.42 1.45
C VAL A 65 -17.63 -43.86 2.35
N TYR A 66 -17.23 -43.04 3.33
CA TYR A 66 -16.19 -43.42 4.30
C TYR A 66 -16.61 -44.59 5.20
N ASN A 67 -17.91 -44.73 5.46
CA ASN A 67 -18.44 -45.80 6.30
C ASN A 67 -18.65 -47.14 5.56
N ILE A 68 -18.32 -47.22 4.28
CA ILE A 68 -18.32 -48.49 3.54
C ILE A 68 -17.09 -49.28 3.98
N GLY A 69 -17.27 -50.21 4.91
CA GLY A 69 -16.20 -51.08 5.40
C GLY A 69 -15.76 -52.09 4.34
N ILE A 70 -14.48 -52.43 4.34
CA ILE A 70 -13.95 -53.54 3.55
C ILE A 70 -14.39 -54.84 4.22
N HIS A 71 -14.97 -55.77 3.46
CA HIS A 71 -15.25 -57.12 3.96
C HIS A 71 -13.94 -57.83 4.32
N PRO A 72 -13.85 -58.44 5.53
CA PRO A 72 -12.69 -59.22 5.94
C PRO A 72 -12.29 -60.28 4.91
N LYS A 73 -11.03 -60.72 4.96
CA LYS A 73 -10.55 -61.82 4.10
C LYS A 73 -11.41 -63.07 4.33
N SER A 74 -11.88 -63.68 3.25
CA SER A 74 -12.65 -64.93 3.30
C SER A 74 -11.72 -66.12 3.55
N MET A 75 -12.21 -67.16 4.23
CA MET A 75 -11.48 -68.43 4.37
C MET A 75 -11.24 -69.16 3.04
N TYR A 76 -11.97 -68.78 1.98
CA TYR A 76 -11.88 -69.34 0.63
C TYR A 76 -11.09 -68.45 -0.35
N GLU A 77 -10.36 -67.44 0.14
CA GLU A 77 -9.64 -66.45 -0.67
C GLU A 77 -8.13 -66.49 -0.39
N THR A 78 -7.30 -66.38 -1.44
CA THR A 78 -5.84 -66.29 -1.27
C THR A 78 -5.42 -64.89 -0.79
N ASP A 79 -4.22 -64.74 -0.22
CA ASP A 79 -3.70 -63.40 0.15
C ASP A 79 -3.55 -62.47 -1.07
N SER A 80 -3.23 -63.03 -2.24
CA SER A 80 -3.09 -62.28 -3.48
C SER A 80 -4.44 -61.74 -3.96
N ASP A 81 -5.48 -62.59 -3.92
CA ASP A 81 -6.84 -62.21 -4.35
C ASP A 81 -7.45 -61.18 -3.41
N TYR A 82 -7.25 -61.35 -2.09
CA TYR A 82 -7.65 -60.36 -1.09
C TYR A 82 -7.01 -59.00 -1.33
N LYS A 83 -5.68 -58.94 -1.56
CA LYS A 83 -4.98 -57.69 -1.87
C LYS A 83 -5.51 -57.02 -3.14
N LYS A 84 -5.79 -57.79 -4.20
CA LYS A 84 -6.36 -57.26 -5.45
C LYS A 84 -7.76 -56.67 -5.23
N ARG A 85 -8.62 -57.37 -4.48
CA ARG A 85 -9.97 -56.91 -4.14
C ARG A 85 -9.94 -55.61 -3.32
N VAL A 86 -9.06 -55.52 -2.33
CA VAL A 86 -8.86 -54.30 -1.54
C VAL A 86 -8.40 -53.14 -2.43
N ALA A 87 -7.38 -53.36 -3.27
CA ALA A 87 -6.90 -52.32 -4.18
C ALA A 87 -7.97 -51.85 -5.17
N GLN A 88 -8.80 -52.77 -5.69
CA GLN A 88 -9.91 -52.43 -6.58
C GLN A 88 -11.00 -51.62 -5.85
N PHE A 89 -11.33 -52.01 -4.61
CA PHE A 89 -12.27 -51.30 -3.76
C PHE A 89 -11.77 -49.87 -3.46
N ASP A 90 -10.51 -49.73 -3.04
CA ASP A 90 -9.89 -48.42 -2.77
C ASP A 90 -9.90 -47.51 -4.01
N SER A 91 -9.60 -48.07 -5.18
CA SER A 91 -9.66 -47.35 -6.45
C SER A 91 -11.08 -46.85 -6.76
N GLN A 92 -12.09 -47.70 -6.58
CA GLN A 92 -13.50 -47.32 -6.80
C GLN A 92 -13.96 -46.25 -5.82
N ILE A 93 -13.65 -46.40 -4.53
CA ILE A 93 -13.97 -45.43 -3.48
C ILE A 93 -13.30 -44.08 -3.76
N SER A 94 -12.03 -44.09 -4.19
CA SER A 94 -11.31 -42.87 -4.58
C SER A 94 -11.99 -42.15 -5.73
N LYS A 95 -12.41 -42.87 -6.78
CA LYS A 95 -13.16 -42.29 -7.93
C LYS A 95 -14.51 -41.71 -7.51
N ILE A 96 -15.23 -42.37 -6.61
CA ILE A 96 -16.52 -41.87 -6.10
C ILE A 96 -16.30 -40.59 -5.29
N LYS A 97 -15.29 -40.57 -4.40
CA LYS A 97 -14.92 -39.40 -3.60
C LYS A 97 -14.54 -38.21 -4.47
N SER A 98 -13.71 -38.42 -5.49
CA SER A 98 -13.29 -37.34 -6.39
C SER A 98 -14.46 -36.77 -7.18
N LYS A 99 -15.38 -37.63 -7.67
CA LYS A 99 -16.61 -37.20 -8.34
C LYS A 99 -17.50 -36.36 -7.42
N ILE A 100 -17.79 -36.82 -6.20
CA ILE A 100 -18.60 -36.09 -5.23
C ILE A 100 -17.98 -34.72 -4.89
N LYS A 101 -16.66 -34.69 -4.68
CA LYS A 101 -15.92 -33.44 -4.41
C LYS A 101 -15.98 -32.48 -5.59
N SER A 102 -15.82 -32.98 -6.82
CA SER A 102 -15.90 -32.16 -8.03
C SER A 102 -17.29 -31.55 -8.22
N GLU A 103 -18.36 -32.33 -8.04
CA GLU A 103 -19.75 -31.86 -8.09
C GLU A 103 -20.03 -30.77 -7.06
N MET A 104 -19.55 -30.96 -5.81
CA MET A 104 -19.67 -29.96 -4.75
C MET A 104 -18.98 -28.66 -5.14
N ASN A 105 -17.74 -28.74 -5.62
CA ASN A 105 -16.95 -27.57 -6.00
C ASN A 105 -17.60 -26.80 -7.15
N LEU A 106 -18.14 -27.50 -8.15
CA LEU A 106 -18.86 -26.89 -9.27
C LEU A 106 -20.09 -26.10 -8.78
N LYS A 107 -20.89 -26.69 -7.89
CA LYS A 107 -22.06 -25.99 -7.32
C LYS A 107 -21.69 -24.78 -6.48
N ILE A 108 -20.65 -24.90 -5.64
CA ILE A 108 -20.16 -23.76 -4.84
C ILE A 108 -19.62 -22.66 -5.75
N SER A 109 -18.92 -23.02 -6.83
CA SER A 109 -18.39 -22.08 -7.82
C SER A 109 -19.52 -21.33 -8.53
N ASP A 110 -20.56 -22.02 -8.98
CA ASP A 110 -21.73 -21.39 -9.64
C ASP A 110 -22.44 -20.38 -8.72
N ILE A 111 -22.64 -20.74 -7.45
CA ILE A 111 -23.21 -19.82 -6.44
C ILE A 111 -22.34 -18.57 -6.28
N ARG A 112 -21.03 -18.75 -6.10
CA ARG A 112 -20.09 -17.63 -5.94
C ARG A 112 -20.10 -16.72 -7.17
N GLN A 113 -19.99 -17.28 -8.37
CA GLN A 113 -19.97 -16.50 -9.61
C GLN A 113 -21.23 -15.65 -9.80
N LYS A 114 -22.41 -16.20 -9.49
CA LYS A 114 -23.68 -15.48 -9.59
C LYS A 114 -23.74 -14.30 -8.61
N ILE A 115 -23.36 -14.54 -7.36
CA ILE A 115 -23.38 -13.50 -6.32
C ILE A 115 -22.31 -12.44 -6.59
N ASP A 116 -21.10 -12.83 -7.01
CA ASP A 116 -20.01 -11.92 -7.36
C ASP A 116 -20.35 -11.08 -8.60
N TYR A 117 -21.07 -11.64 -9.57
CA TYR A 117 -21.60 -10.89 -10.69
C TYR A 117 -22.58 -9.80 -10.23
N GLU A 118 -23.54 -10.15 -9.36
CA GLU A 118 -24.48 -9.17 -8.82
C GLU A 118 -23.77 -8.09 -8.00
N LEU A 119 -22.82 -8.47 -7.14
CA LEU A 119 -22.01 -7.52 -6.36
C LEU A 119 -21.31 -6.51 -7.28
N ARG A 120 -20.70 -6.97 -8.38
CA ARG A 120 -20.05 -6.09 -9.36
C ARG A 120 -21.03 -5.10 -9.99
N GLN A 121 -22.22 -5.56 -10.37
CA GLN A 121 -23.26 -4.67 -10.90
C GLN A 121 -23.70 -3.63 -9.85
N GLN A 122 -23.78 -4.03 -8.58
CA GLN A 122 -24.19 -3.11 -7.51
C GLN A 122 -23.13 -2.06 -7.17
N ARG A 123 -21.84 -2.43 -7.23
CA ARG A 123 -20.72 -1.52 -6.94
C ARG A 123 -20.46 -0.52 -8.06
N LYS A 124 -20.70 -0.91 -9.32
CA LYS A 124 -20.34 -0.11 -10.50
C LYS A 124 -20.73 1.38 -10.44
N PRO A 125 -21.98 1.78 -10.09
CA PRO A 125 -22.33 3.20 -10.05
C PRO A 125 -21.60 3.97 -8.94
N LEU A 126 -21.40 3.36 -7.76
CA LEU A 126 -20.67 3.99 -6.66
C LEU A 126 -19.19 4.18 -7.02
N LEU A 127 -18.58 3.19 -7.69
CA LEU A 127 -17.22 3.29 -8.19
C LEU A 127 -17.08 4.36 -9.27
N ASN A 128 -18.05 4.45 -10.19
CA ASN A 128 -18.06 5.50 -11.20
C ASN A 128 -18.20 6.88 -10.55
N GLN A 129 -19.09 7.06 -9.58
CA GLN A 129 -19.25 8.31 -8.85
C GLN A 129 -17.96 8.72 -8.14
N ARG A 130 -17.32 7.79 -7.41
CA ARG A 130 -16.02 8.03 -6.78
C ARG A 130 -14.96 8.43 -7.81
N ALA A 131 -14.90 7.74 -8.95
CA ALA A 131 -13.95 8.03 -10.02
C ALA A 131 -14.17 9.42 -10.66
N GLU A 132 -15.40 9.91 -10.73
CA GLU A 132 -15.67 11.27 -11.19
C GLU A 132 -15.19 12.32 -10.18
N ILE A 133 -15.28 12.05 -8.87
CA ILE A 133 -14.75 12.95 -7.83
C ILE A 133 -13.23 12.96 -7.86
N THR A 134 -12.57 11.80 -7.97
CA THR A 134 -11.10 11.72 -7.92
C THR A 134 -10.40 12.29 -9.16
N LYS A 135 -11.13 12.49 -10.26
CA LYS A 135 -10.66 13.25 -11.43
C LYS A 135 -10.73 14.76 -11.25
N GLN A 136 -11.54 15.25 -10.30
CA GLN A 136 -11.68 16.69 -10.09
C GLN A 136 -10.39 17.27 -9.53
N VAL A 137 -10.06 18.46 -10.02
CA VAL A 137 -8.95 19.25 -9.50
C VAL A 137 -9.51 20.39 -8.66
N PHE A 138 -8.93 20.56 -7.49
CA PHE A 138 -9.31 21.57 -6.53
C PHE A 138 -8.23 22.66 -6.49
N PRO A 139 -8.48 23.83 -7.11
CA PRO A 139 -7.56 24.96 -7.01
C PRO A 139 -7.59 25.51 -5.59
N ILE A 140 -6.40 25.76 -5.04
CA ILE A 140 -6.25 26.32 -3.70
C ILE A 140 -6.06 27.83 -3.80
N GLY A 141 -6.81 28.57 -2.99
CA GLY A 141 -6.69 30.03 -2.94
C GLY A 141 -5.28 30.45 -2.52
N ILE A 142 -4.72 31.47 -3.17
CA ILE A 142 -3.34 31.94 -2.92
C ILE A 142 -3.10 32.26 -1.43
N GLY A 143 -4.08 32.83 -0.73
CA GLY A 143 -4.00 33.12 0.71
C GLY A 143 -3.89 31.89 1.62
N ASN A 144 -4.20 30.70 1.09
CA ASN A 144 -4.13 29.42 1.79
C ASN A 144 -2.80 28.70 1.55
N VAL A 145 -1.90 29.25 0.72
CA VAL A 145 -0.62 28.64 0.36
C VAL A 145 0.53 29.49 0.91
N SER A 146 1.24 28.95 1.88
CA SER A 146 2.56 29.47 2.28
C SER A 146 3.65 28.63 1.61
N PHE A 147 4.74 29.24 1.16
CA PHE A 147 5.89 28.50 0.66
C PHE A 147 7.21 29.13 1.10
N LYS A 148 8.28 28.35 1.01
CA LYS A 148 9.66 28.78 1.30
C LYS A 148 10.61 28.16 0.30
N LEU A 149 11.44 29.00 -0.32
CA LEU A 149 12.55 28.53 -1.13
C LEU A 149 13.69 28.03 -0.24
N GLY A 150 14.22 26.86 -0.58
CA GLY A 150 15.36 26.22 0.05
C GLY A 150 16.65 26.43 -0.75
N PHE A 151 17.48 25.39 -0.80
CA PHE A 151 18.75 25.43 -1.50
C PHE A 151 18.57 25.51 -3.03
N TYR A 152 19.46 26.25 -3.71
CA TYR A 152 19.52 26.29 -5.16
C TYR A 152 20.60 25.36 -5.69
N ASN A 153 20.21 24.36 -6.47
CA ASN A 153 21.15 23.51 -7.19
C ASN A 153 21.54 24.16 -8.52
N ALA A 154 22.78 24.64 -8.62
CA ALA A 154 23.28 25.32 -9.81
C ALA A 154 23.50 24.41 -11.04
N GLU A 155 23.77 23.12 -10.83
CA GLU A 155 23.92 22.15 -11.92
C GLU A 155 22.57 21.82 -12.56
N LYS A 156 21.54 21.63 -11.72
CA LYS A 156 20.17 21.28 -12.14
C LYS A 156 19.29 22.50 -12.40
N GLN A 157 19.76 23.69 -12.06
CA GLN A 157 19.05 24.97 -12.15
C GLN A 157 17.65 24.94 -11.52
N GLN A 158 17.58 24.57 -10.24
CA GLN A 158 16.32 24.45 -9.51
C GLN A 158 16.48 24.80 -8.03
N PHE A 159 15.41 25.34 -7.44
CA PHE A 159 15.25 25.44 -5.99
C PHE A 159 14.53 24.21 -5.43
N ASP A 160 14.90 23.83 -4.21
CA ASP A 160 14.02 23.05 -3.36
C ASP A 160 12.93 23.98 -2.80
N VAL A 161 11.67 23.57 -2.78
CA VAL A 161 10.56 24.42 -2.29
C VAL A 161 9.69 23.61 -1.35
N SER A 162 9.44 24.13 -0.16
CA SER A 162 8.47 23.60 0.79
C SER A 162 7.22 24.46 0.80
N PHE A 163 6.05 23.85 0.86
CA PHE A 163 4.73 24.47 0.93
C PHE A 163 4.03 24.05 2.23
N GLU A 164 3.26 24.96 2.79
CA GLU A 164 2.28 24.71 3.84
C GLU A 164 0.93 25.20 3.29
N ILE A 165 0.04 24.25 2.99
CA ILE A 165 -1.26 24.48 2.38
C ILE A 165 -2.34 24.32 3.45
N LYS A 166 -3.19 25.33 3.64
CA LYS A 166 -4.25 25.36 4.65
C LYS A 166 -5.61 25.48 3.99
N GLU A 167 -6.30 24.38 3.82
CA GLU A 167 -7.65 24.37 3.26
C GLU A 167 -8.65 24.02 4.37
N LYS A 168 -9.31 25.05 4.91
CA LYS A 168 -10.28 24.97 6.02
C LYS A 168 -9.78 24.15 7.22
N LYS A 169 -10.16 22.87 7.31
CA LYS A 169 -9.81 21.96 8.42
C LYS A 169 -8.56 21.12 8.15
N HIS A 170 -8.00 21.21 6.95
CA HIS A 170 -6.90 20.38 6.50
C HIS A 170 -5.65 21.22 6.31
N THR A 171 -4.55 20.75 6.89
CA THR A 171 -3.20 21.26 6.61
C THR A 171 -2.45 20.19 5.85
N VAL A 172 -1.94 20.55 4.68
CA VAL A 172 -1.15 19.67 3.82
C VAL A 172 0.20 20.33 3.61
N ASP A 173 1.25 19.68 4.09
CA ASP A 173 2.60 20.09 3.76
C ASP A 173 2.98 19.49 2.42
N ALA A 174 3.67 20.25 1.59
CA ALA A 174 4.17 19.75 0.33
C ALA A 174 5.61 20.20 0.09
N SER A 175 6.26 19.53 -0.83
CA SER A 175 7.67 19.67 -1.10
C SER A 175 7.90 19.38 -2.58
N ALA A 176 8.60 20.24 -3.31
CA ALA A 176 8.81 20.08 -4.75
C ALA A 176 10.12 20.74 -5.22
N PHE A 177 10.50 20.49 -6.48
CA PHE A 177 11.60 21.19 -7.13
C PHE A 177 11.07 22.26 -8.09
N LEU A 178 11.50 23.50 -7.89
CA LEU A 178 11.11 24.63 -8.73
C LEU A 178 12.24 24.97 -9.72
N PRO A 179 12.06 24.68 -11.02
CA PRO A 179 13.09 24.97 -12.03
C PRO A 179 13.19 26.49 -12.24
N ILE A 180 14.30 27.10 -11.81
CA ILE A 180 14.59 28.52 -11.99
C ILE A 180 15.92 28.69 -12.72
N PRO A 181 15.97 29.42 -13.84
CA PRO A 181 17.21 29.69 -14.56
C PRO A 181 18.27 30.36 -13.67
N LYS A 182 19.53 29.98 -13.82
CA LYS A 182 20.65 30.51 -13.00
C LYS A 182 20.71 32.04 -12.96
N LYS A 183 20.33 32.71 -14.06
CA LYS A 183 20.28 34.17 -14.17
C LYS A 183 19.29 34.83 -13.21
N LYS A 184 18.20 34.15 -12.85
CA LYS A 184 17.11 34.65 -11.99
C LYS A 184 17.16 34.09 -10.56
N ALA A 185 17.97 33.05 -10.33
CA ALA A 185 18.08 32.39 -9.03
C ALA A 185 18.43 33.35 -7.88
N ALA A 186 19.42 34.23 -8.06
CA ALA A 186 19.81 35.17 -7.02
C ALA A 186 18.72 36.21 -6.69
N GLN A 187 17.90 36.59 -7.69
CA GLN A 187 16.79 37.52 -7.50
C GLN A 187 15.69 36.87 -6.68
N TYR A 188 15.15 35.73 -7.12
CA TYR A 188 14.05 35.06 -6.42
C TYR A 188 14.49 34.48 -5.07
N GLY A 189 15.75 34.06 -4.91
CA GLY A 189 16.26 33.61 -3.62
C GLY A 189 16.31 34.72 -2.56
N LYS A 190 16.47 35.99 -2.97
CA LYS A 190 16.40 37.16 -2.07
C LYS A 190 14.99 37.70 -1.91
N HIS A 191 14.19 37.61 -2.97
CA HIS A 191 12.85 38.18 -3.09
C HIS A 191 11.86 37.10 -3.52
N GLN A 192 11.60 36.13 -2.63
CA GLN A 192 10.70 35.01 -2.94
C GLN A 192 9.25 35.47 -3.11
N GLU A 193 8.88 36.62 -2.54
CA GLU A 193 7.57 37.27 -2.69
C GLU A 193 7.23 37.67 -4.13
N LEU A 194 8.22 37.69 -5.04
CA LEU A 194 8.00 37.93 -6.47
C LEU A 194 7.36 36.73 -7.18
N LEU A 195 7.35 35.56 -6.55
CA LEU A 195 6.76 34.34 -7.09
C LEU A 195 5.36 34.14 -6.50
N VAL A 196 4.36 34.05 -7.38
CA VAL A 196 2.97 33.79 -6.99
C VAL A 196 2.66 32.30 -7.19
N PRO A 197 2.34 31.53 -6.13
CA PRO A 197 2.05 30.11 -6.25
C PRO A 197 0.66 29.88 -6.88
N ASP A 198 0.57 28.90 -7.78
CA ASP A 198 -0.66 28.29 -8.24
C ASP A 198 -0.61 26.80 -7.86
N VAL A 199 -1.51 26.40 -6.96
CA VAL A 199 -1.50 25.06 -6.35
C VAL A 199 -2.84 24.39 -6.57
N ASN A 200 -2.78 23.21 -7.14
CA ASN A 200 -3.94 22.41 -7.48
C ASN A 200 -3.80 21.03 -6.85
N LEU A 201 -4.78 20.65 -6.04
CA LEU A 201 -4.83 19.36 -5.36
C LEU A 201 -5.88 18.45 -6.00
N GLN A 202 -5.65 17.15 -5.90
CA GLN A 202 -6.61 16.12 -6.26
C GLN A 202 -6.80 15.19 -5.06
N LEU A 203 -7.80 14.32 -5.13
CA LEU A 203 -8.08 13.32 -4.11
C LEU A 203 -7.89 11.92 -4.68
N ASN A 204 -7.36 11.00 -3.89
CA ASN A 204 -7.37 9.58 -4.22
C ASN A 204 -8.71 8.91 -3.85
N ASP A 205 -8.81 7.62 -4.12
CA ASP A 205 -10.00 6.81 -3.84
C ASP A 205 -10.28 6.65 -2.34
N GLU A 206 -9.34 7.00 -1.47
CA GLU A 206 -9.46 7.01 -0.01
C GLU A 206 -9.91 8.37 0.54
N GLY A 207 -9.93 9.42 -0.29
CA GLY A 207 -10.23 10.79 0.11
C GLY A 207 -9.04 11.49 0.76
N GLU A 208 -7.83 11.04 0.46
CA GLU A 208 -6.57 11.67 0.85
C GLU A 208 -6.03 12.54 -0.29
N PHE A 209 -5.28 13.57 0.07
CA PHE A 209 -4.70 14.50 -0.90
C PHE A 209 -3.61 13.82 -1.72
N ILE A 210 -3.73 13.96 -3.04
CA ILE A 210 -2.66 13.69 -4.00
C ILE A 210 -2.37 14.98 -4.77
N SER A 211 -1.14 15.15 -5.25
CA SER A 211 -0.79 16.37 -5.98
C SER A 211 -1.46 16.37 -7.35
N GLY A 212 -2.06 17.50 -7.72
CA GLY A 212 -2.32 17.84 -9.11
C GLY A 212 -1.06 18.50 -9.68
N TRP A 213 -1.14 19.79 -9.99
CA TRP A 213 0.01 20.58 -10.44
C TRP A 213 0.31 21.74 -9.49
N PHE A 214 1.60 22.06 -9.37
CA PHE A 214 2.11 23.16 -8.58
C PHE A 214 2.96 23.99 -9.52
N SER A 215 2.66 25.27 -9.69
CA SER A 215 3.44 26.19 -10.49
C SER A 215 3.62 27.53 -9.78
N PHE A 216 4.54 28.34 -10.29
CA PHE A 216 4.70 29.72 -9.87
C PHE A 216 4.69 30.64 -11.08
N SER A 217 4.02 31.79 -10.92
CA SER A 217 4.09 32.88 -11.88
C SER A 217 5.10 33.93 -11.42
N GLY A 218 6.00 34.33 -12.32
CA GLY A 218 6.95 35.42 -12.14
C GLY A 218 6.41 36.78 -12.58
N PRO A 219 7.13 37.87 -12.26
CA PRO A 219 6.70 39.24 -12.58
C PRO A 219 6.71 39.56 -14.09
N GLU A 220 7.47 38.83 -14.90
CA GLU A 220 7.51 38.99 -16.36
C GLU A 220 6.54 38.03 -17.06
N ARG A 221 5.55 37.48 -16.32
CA ARG A 221 4.57 36.47 -16.77
C ARG A 221 5.20 35.15 -17.18
N GLU A 222 6.34 34.81 -16.61
CA GLU A 222 6.92 33.48 -16.77
C GLU A 222 6.20 32.50 -15.86
N GLU A 223 6.06 31.26 -16.31
CA GLU A 223 5.49 30.18 -15.53
C GLU A 223 6.56 29.12 -15.24
N TYR A 224 6.67 28.75 -13.98
CA TYR A 224 7.62 27.75 -13.49
C TYR A 224 6.85 26.59 -12.88
N VAL A 225 6.72 25.51 -13.65
CA VAL A 225 6.03 24.29 -13.19
C VAL A 225 6.98 23.46 -12.31
N CYS A 226 6.54 23.15 -11.10
CA CYS A 226 7.30 22.33 -10.16
C CYS A 226 7.42 20.89 -10.65
N LYS A 227 8.50 20.22 -10.25
CA LYS A 227 8.79 18.81 -10.56
C LYS A 227 8.90 17.99 -9.28
N SER A 228 8.54 16.71 -9.38
CA SER A 228 8.61 15.73 -8.28
C SER A 228 7.95 16.25 -7.00
N ILE A 229 6.66 16.59 -7.09
CA ILE A 229 5.87 17.09 -5.95
C ILE A 229 5.62 15.94 -4.97
N ILE A 230 5.78 16.24 -3.69
CA ILE A 230 5.72 15.31 -2.57
C ILE A 230 4.79 15.93 -1.53
N LEU A 231 3.63 15.30 -1.26
CA LEU A 231 2.68 15.72 -0.23
C LEU A 231 2.91 14.97 1.09
N GLY A 232 2.75 15.66 2.22
CA GLY A 232 2.88 15.13 3.58
C GLY A 232 4.29 15.26 4.19
N ALA A 233 5.20 16.00 3.54
CA ALA A 233 6.56 16.18 4.02
C ALA A 233 7.02 17.64 3.98
N LYS A 234 7.57 18.11 5.11
CA LYS A 234 8.27 19.41 5.23
C LYS A 234 9.76 19.22 4.97
N GLY A 235 10.38 20.21 4.31
CA GLY A 235 11.82 20.25 4.04
C GLY A 235 12.28 19.22 3.00
N ILE A 236 13.03 19.66 1.99
CA ILE A 236 13.78 18.77 1.12
C ILE A 236 15.24 19.17 1.19
N HIS A 237 16.11 18.21 1.47
CA HIS A 237 17.52 18.28 1.09
C HIS A 237 17.82 17.19 0.08
N LEU A 238 18.21 17.58 -1.14
CA LEU A 238 18.65 16.63 -2.16
C LEU A 238 20.12 16.27 -1.94
N HIS A 239 20.39 15.02 -1.61
CA HIS A 239 21.77 14.50 -1.51
C HIS A 239 21.90 13.20 -2.30
N GLN A 240 22.74 13.20 -3.36
CA GLN A 240 23.13 11.99 -4.10
C GLN A 240 21.98 11.04 -4.53
N GLY A 241 20.81 11.58 -4.89
CA GLY A 241 19.66 10.77 -5.32
C GLY A 241 18.68 10.39 -4.20
N PHE A 242 18.89 10.91 -2.99
CA PHE A 242 17.96 10.85 -1.88
C PHE A 242 17.29 12.19 -1.64
N ILE A 243 16.07 12.13 -1.12
CA ILE A 243 15.30 13.28 -0.63
C ILE A 243 15.13 13.09 0.87
N VAL A 244 15.77 13.94 1.66
CA VAL A 244 15.66 13.95 3.13
C VAL A 244 14.53 14.88 3.54
N PHE A 245 13.62 14.38 4.37
CA PHE A 245 12.48 15.13 4.89
C PHE A 245 12.66 15.48 6.37
N ASP A 246 12.12 16.63 6.80
CA ASP A 246 12.13 17.09 8.20
C ASP A 246 11.28 16.20 9.12
N ASN A 247 10.44 15.33 8.55
CA ASN A 247 9.62 14.37 9.28
C ASN A 247 10.37 13.08 9.65
N GLN A 248 11.71 13.10 9.63
CA GLN A 248 12.60 11.98 9.94
C GLN A 248 12.45 10.78 8.98
N THR A 249 12.16 11.06 7.71
CA THR A 249 12.14 10.05 6.65
C THR A 249 13.06 10.46 5.50
N VAL A 250 13.49 9.47 4.71
CA VAL A 250 14.34 9.67 3.53
C VAL A 250 13.80 8.86 2.37
N LEU A 251 13.54 9.50 1.24
CA LEU A 251 13.15 8.82 0.00
C LEU A 251 14.37 8.57 -0.89
N ASP A 252 14.61 7.30 -1.19
CA ASP A 252 15.53 6.85 -2.24
C ASP A 252 14.83 6.99 -3.60
N LYS A 253 15.31 7.90 -4.46
CA LYS A 253 14.70 8.14 -5.78
C LYS A 253 14.98 7.04 -6.79
N GLN A 254 16.03 6.24 -6.60
CA GLN A 254 16.39 5.17 -7.53
C GLN A 254 15.50 3.95 -7.33
N THR A 255 15.23 3.62 -6.06
CA THR A 255 14.38 2.46 -5.73
C THR A 255 12.92 2.84 -5.51
N GLY A 256 12.62 4.12 -5.32
CA GLY A 256 11.30 4.56 -4.87
C GLY A 256 10.97 4.01 -3.49
N LEU A 257 11.95 3.86 -2.60
CA LEU A 257 11.73 3.36 -1.23
C LEU A 257 11.88 4.50 -0.24
N MET A 258 11.07 4.47 0.81
CA MET A 258 11.20 5.43 1.91
C MET A 258 11.74 4.71 3.15
N TRP A 259 12.75 5.32 3.75
CA TRP A 259 13.49 4.84 4.89
C TRP A 259 13.24 5.76 6.08
N ALA A 260 13.25 5.20 7.29
CA ALA A 260 13.44 5.99 8.49
C ALA A 260 14.84 6.65 8.46
N SER A 261 14.98 7.91 8.88
CA SER A 261 16.29 8.56 8.95
C SER A 261 17.16 8.04 10.10
N GLN A 262 16.58 7.24 11.01
CA GLN A 262 17.24 6.66 12.17
C GLN A 262 16.77 5.23 12.41
N ASP A 263 17.65 4.39 12.96
CA ASP A 263 17.28 3.06 13.44
C ASP A 263 16.59 3.09 14.81
N ASN A 264 16.28 1.91 15.35
CA ASN A 264 15.67 1.75 16.66
C ASN A 264 16.57 2.11 17.86
N GLY A 265 17.84 2.49 17.64
CA GLY A 265 18.76 3.01 18.65
C GLY A 265 19.32 2.01 19.67
N ARG A 266 18.89 0.73 19.65
CA ARG A 266 19.24 -0.28 20.66
C ARG A 266 19.32 -1.68 20.08
N ASP A 267 19.98 -2.58 20.80
CA ASP A 267 20.03 -4.01 20.46
C ASP A 267 18.63 -4.63 20.45
N ILE A 268 18.32 -5.39 19.40
CA ILE A 268 16.98 -5.94 19.16
C ILE A 268 17.07 -7.32 18.49
N TYR A 269 16.23 -8.25 18.93
CA TYR A 269 16.12 -9.56 18.30
C TYR A 269 15.10 -9.52 17.16
N TRP A 270 15.06 -10.58 16.35
CA TRP A 270 14.41 -10.49 15.04
C TRP A 270 12.89 -10.25 15.10
N TYR A 271 12.18 -10.93 16.02
CA TYR A 271 10.73 -10.73 16.15
C TYR A 271 10.39 -9.31 16.61
N ASP A 272 11.08 -8.80 17.63
CA ASP A 272 10.92 -7.41 18.06
C ASP A 272 11.30 -6.41 16.97
N ALA A 273 12.30 -6.71 16.14
CA ALA A 273 12.69 -5.86 15.02
C ALA A 273 11.58 -5.75 13.98
N LYS A 274 10.94 -6.88 13.66
CA LYS A 274 9.79 -6.94 12.78
C LYS A 274 8.62 -6.15 13.38
N ASP A 275 8.27 -6.42 14.64
CA ASP A 275 7.18 -5.72 15.33
C ASP A 275 7.45 -4.22 15.46
N TYR A 276 8.69 -3.82 15.73
CA TYR A 276 9.10 -2.41 15.76
C TYR A 276 8.83 -1.73 14.43
N CYS A 277 9.25 -2.34 13.32
CA CYS A 277 9.03 -1.78 11.99
C CYS A 277 7.53 -1.72 11.64
N GLU A 278 6.75 -2.77 11.91
CA GLU A 278 5.31 -2.79 11.62
C GLU A 278 4.49 -1.81 12.49
N ASN A 279 5.00 -1.47 13.68
CA ASN A 279 4.41 -0.47 14.58
C ASN A 279 5.05 0.92 14.49
N TYR A 280 5.99 1.13 13.56
CA TYR A 280 6.62 2.42 13.35
C TYR A 280 5.61 3.41 12.75
N ARG A 281 5.55 4.66 13.25
CA ARG A 281 4.52 5.66 12.86
C ARG A 281 5.09 7.03 12.50
N ILE A 282 6.41 7.13 12.34
CA ILE A 282 7.06 8.38 11.94
C ILE A 282 6.67 8.75 10.50
N GLY A 283 6.66 10.04 10.20
CA GLY A 283 6.25 10.57 8.89
C GLY A 283 4.75 10.44 8.57
N GLY A 284 3.92 9.98 9.53
CA GLY A 284 2.47 9.81 9.32
C GLY A 284 2.08 8.53 8.58
N TYR A 285 3.02 7.61 8.35
CA TYR A 285 2.77 6.36 7.62
C TYR A 285 2.55 5.16 8.54
N THR A 286 1.80 4.17 8.06
CA THR A 286 1.40 2.96 8.81
C THR A 286 1.84 1.65 8.14
N ASP A 287 2.41 1.72 6.94
CA ASP A 287 2.82 0.61 6.07
C ASP A 287 4.34 0.33 6.13
N TRP A 288 4.97 0.67 7.25
CA TRP A 288 6.37 0.38 7.52
C TRP A 288 6.59 -1.12 7.75
N ARG A 289 7.74 -1.62 7.30
CA ARG A 289 8.14 -3.02 7.40
C ARG A 289 9.65 -3.16 7.57
N LEU A 290 10.06 -4.36 7.94
CA LEU A 290 11.46 -4.75 7.95
C LEU A 290 11.94 -4.87 6.48
N PRO A 291 13.17 -4.44 6.15
CA PRO A 291 13.65 -4.42 4.78
C PRO A 291 14.02 -5.81 4.28
N SER A 292 13.88 -6.02 2.98
CA SER A 292 14.39 -7.21 2.30
C SER A 292 15.90 -7.15 2.15
N MET A 293 16.51 -8.30 1.87
CA MET A 293 17.94 -8.36 1.62
C MET A 293 18.36 -7.44 0.46
N SER A 294 17.63 -7.49 -0.67
CA SER A 294 17.97 -6.67 -1.83
C SER A 294 17.92 -5.17 -1.53
N GLU A 295 17.04 -4.72 -0.65
CA GLU A 295 16.86 -3.29 -0.34
C GLU A 295 18.03 -2.74 0.48
N LEU A 296 18.46 -3.47 1.51
CA LEU A 296 19.63 -3.07 2.31
C LEU A 296 20.92 -3.02 1.48
N GLY A 297 21.11 -3.98 0.57
CA GLY A 297 22.27 -3.99 -0.33
C GLY A 297 22.30 -2.78 -1.28
N LYS A 298 21.13 -2.38 -1.80
CA LYS A 298 20.99 -1.16 -2.62
C LYS A 298 21.23 0.09 -1.79
N LEU A 299 20.66 0.17 -0.59
CA LEU A 299 20.85 1.30 0.32
C LEU A 299 22.34 1.51 0.67
N TYR A 300 23.07 0.43 0.94
CA TYR A 300 24.52 0.50 1.19
C TYR A 300 25.28 1.06 -0.03
N SER A 301 24.99 0.52 -1.21
CA SER A 301 25.66 0.91 -2.47
C SER A 301 25.40 2.37 -2.83
N ALA A 302 24.26 2.91 -2.41
CA ALA A 302 23.83 4.28 -2.70
C ALA A 302 24.41 5.34 -1.73
N GLY A 303 25.17 4.95 -0.70
CA GLY A 303 25.86 5.91 0.17
C GLY A 303 24.99 6.54 1.26
N TYR A 304 24.33 5.71 2.07
CA TYR A 304 23.33 6.13 3.08
C TYR A 304 23.77 7.10 4.21
N LYS A 305 25.08 7.22 4.48
CA LYS A 305 25.61 7.78 5.74
C LYS A 305 25.28 9.25 5.97
N ASP A 306 25.03 10.01 4.91
CA ASP A 306 24.78 11.45 5.02
C ASP A 306 23.35 11.78 5.47
N PHE A 307 22.45 10.80 5.48
CA PHE A 307 21.02 11.03 5.73
C PHE A 307 20.30 9.94 6.54
N ILE A 308 20.86 8.73 6.64
CA ILE A 308 20.39 7.70 7.56
C ILE A 308 21.44 7.44 8.63
N LYS A 309 21.07 7.71 9.87
CA LYS A 309 21.91 7.49 11.04
C LYS A 309 21.63 6.11 11.62
N LEU A 310 22.56 5.20 11.40
CA LEU A 310 22.61 3.92 12.10
C LEU A 310 23.44 4.04 13.37
N THR A 311 22.91 3.56 14.49
CA THR A 311 23.61 3.53 15.78
C THR A 311 24.54 2.34 15.91
N ASN A 312 24.45 1.35 15.02
CA ASN A 312 25.39 0.22 14.92
C ASN A 312 25.48 -0.33 13.48
N CYS A 313 26.36 -1.31 13.26
CA CYS A 313 26.70 -1.82 11.93
C CYS A 313 25.59 -2.60 11.24
N CYS A 314 24.70 -3.22 12.00
CA CYS A 314 24.12 -4.48 11.56
C CYS A 314 22.60 -4.41 11.62
N VAL A 315 21.95 -4.49 10.47
CA VAL A 315 20.50 -4.30 10.33
C VAL A 315 19.83 -5.60 9.92
N TRP A 316 18.81 -6.02 10.67
CA TRP A 316 18.00 -7.18 10.35
C TRP A 316 17.28 -7.02 9.00
N SER A 317 17.19 -8.12 8.27
CA SER A 317 16.29 -8.24 7.12
C SER A 317 15.08 -9.10 7.44
N GLU A 318 14.04 -9.03 6.62
CA GLU A 318 12.86 -9.89 6.74
C GLU A 318 13.14 -11.38 6.46
N LYS A 319 14.30 -11.71 5.88
CA LYS A 319 14.63 -13.08 5.46
C LYS A 319 14.96 -13.96 6.66
N THR A 320 14.20 -15.03 6.84
CA THR A 320 14.44 -16.09 7.83
C THR A 320 14.81 -17.43 7.19
N SER A 321 15.50 -18.27 7.96
CA SER A 321 15.76 -19.69 7.67
C SER A 321 15.78 -20.48 8.98
N ASP A 322 14.82 -21.38 9.16
CA ASP A 322 14.59 -22.13 10.39
C ASP A 322 14.55 -21.22 11.64
N SER A 323 15.53 -21.35 12.55
CA SER A 323 15.69 -20.55 13.77
C SER A 323 16.62 -19.33 13.60
N SER A 324 17.04 -19.05 12.37
CA SER A 324 17.95 -17.95 12.03
C SER A 324 17.27 -16.89 11.16
N ALA A 325 17.88 -15.71 11.14
CA ALA A 325 17.51 -14.61 10.26
C ALA A 325 18.78 -14.00 9.64
N SER A 326 18.60 -13.36 8.48
CA SER A 326 19.70 -12.67 7.78
C SER A 326 19.76 -11.21 8.18
N PHE A 327 20.97 -10.66 8.28
CA PHE A 327 21.21 -9.24 8.50
C PHE A 327 22.33 -8.73 7.60
N PHE A 328 22.35 -7.42 7.36
CA PHE A 328 23.36 -6.76 6.55
C PHE A 328 24.33 -5.96 7.43
N GLY A 329 25.64 -6.18 7.26
CA GLY A 329 26.69 -5.46 7.97
C GLY A 329 27.19 -4.25 7.18
N PHE A 330 26.69 -3.06 7.51
CA PHE A 330 27.03 -1.78 6.86
C PHE A 330 28.48 -1.31 7.06
N ASN A 331 29.23 -1.89 8.01
CA ASN A 331 30.66 -1.58 8.17
C ASN A 331 31.52 -2.21 7.06
N GLY A 332 31.08 -3.33 6.47
CA GLY A 332 31.87 -4.09 5.49
C GLY A 332 31.09 -4.56 4.28
N GLY A 333 29.82 -4.19 4.14
CA GLY A 333 29.01 -4.48 2.95
C GLY A 333 28.72 -5.97 2.72
N HIS A 334 28.52 -6.76 3.78
CA HIS A 334 28.38 -8.21 3.67
C HIS A 334 27.11 -8.74 4.35
N TRP A 335 26.67 -9.91 3.88
CA TRP A 335 25.54 -10.66 4.44
C TRP A 335 26.00 -11.62 5.53
N CYS A 336 25.25 -11.64 6.62
CA CYS A 336 25.44 -12.58 7.71
C CYS A 336 24.09 -13.16 8.15
N SER A 337 24.15 -14.25 8.93
CA SER A 337 23.00 -14.83 9.58
C SER A 337 23.28 -15.04 11.07
N ALA A 338 22.25 -14.87 11.90
CA ALA A 338 22.31 -15.20 13.32
C ALA A 338 20.99 -15.83 13.77
N THR A 339 20.98 -16.44 14.95
CA THR A 339 19.74 -16.92 15.56
C THR A 339 18.76 -15.76 15.72
N GLN A 340 17.46 -16.03 15.56
CA GLN A 340 16.41 -15.02 15.70
C GLN A 340 16.37 -14.39 17.11
N SER A 341 16.94 -15.06 18.11
CA SER A 341 17.12 -14.59 19.49
C SER A 341 18.37 -13.74 19.72
N ASN A 342 19.28 -13.63 18.73
CA ASN A 342 20.47 -12.81 18.88
C ASN A 342 20.09 -11.32 18.86
N THR A 343 20.65 -10.55 19.79
CA THR A 343 20.42 -9.10 19.89
C THR A 343 21.68 -8.29 19.62
N ARG A 344 22.86 -8.94 19.67
CA ARG A 344 24.16 -8.26 19.78
C ARG A 344 24.44 -7.41 18.55
N ASN A 345 24.52 -6.09 18.74
CA ASN A 345 24.79 -5.09 17.70
C ASN A 345 23.75 -5.01 16.56
N LEU A 346 22.60 -5.66 16.72
CA LEU A 346 21.59 -5.74 15.68
C LEU A 346 20.55 -4.62 15.83
N ARG A 347 20.12 -4.08 14.70
CA ARG A 347 19.23 -2.92 14.58
C ARG A 347 18.06 -3.24 13.66
N ALA A 348 16.98 -2.49 13.86
CA ALA A 348 15.84 -2.45 12.97
C ALA A 348 15.80 -1.09 12.28
N LEU A 349 15.81 -1.09 10.94
CA LEU A 349 15.66 0.10 10.13
C LEU A 349 14.36 -0.02 9.33
N PRO A 350 13.30 0.69 9.71
CA PRO A 350 12.04 0.67 8.98
C PRO A 350 12.20 1.13 7.53
N VAL A 351 11.62 0.37 6.61
CA VAL A 351 11.43 0.74 5.21
C VAL A 351 9.96 0.59 4.86
N ARG A 352 9.47 1.39 3.93
CA ARG A 352 8.15 1.19 3.33
C ARG A 352 8.26 1.20 1.81
N GLY A 353 7.32 0.54 1.16
CA GLY A 353 7.14 0.70 -0.28
C GLY A 353 6.86 2.18 -0.53
N GLY A 354 7.65 2.85 -1.36
CA GLY A 354 7.35 4.23 -1.71
C GLY A 354 6.19 4.25 -2.68
N ASN A 355 4.98 4.16 -2.13
CA ASN A 355 3.83 4.84 -2.71
C ASN A 355 3.99 6.35 -2.48
N TYR A 356 5.15 6.90 -2.88
CA TYR A 356 5.18 8.23 -3.42
C TYR A 356 5.08 8.04 -4.92
N LYS A 357 3.93 8.43 -5.47
CA LYS A 357 3.92 8.81 -6.87
C LYS A 357 4.83 10.04 -6.93
N LEU A 358 6.09 9.84 -7.33
CA LEU A 358 6.87 10.92 -7.92
C LEU A 358 6.05 11.31 -9.15
N PHE A 359 5.18 12.30 -9.01
CA PHE A 359 4.46 12.87 -10.13
C PHE A 359 5.51 13.64 -10.94
N ASN A 360 6.12 12.93 -11.87
CA ASN A 360 6.81 13.57 -12.97
C ASN A 360 5.70 14.10 -13.87
N ASN A 361 5.66 15.42 -14.05
CA ASN A 361 4.73 16.11 -14.94
C ASN A 361 5.06 15.86 -16.42
N PHE A 362 5.18 14.59 -16.82
CA PHE A 362 5.40 14.16 -18.20
C PHE A 362 4.75 12.80 -18.40
N ASP A 363 3.46 12.81 -18.77
CA ASP A 363 3.00 12.57 -20.14
C ASP A 363 1.60 13.15 -20.35
#